data_AF-A0A1K1P2F0-F1
#
_entry.id   AF-A0A1K1P2F0-F1
#
_cell.length_a   1.000
_cell.length_b   1.000
_cell.length_c   1.000
_cell.angle_alpha   90.00
_cell.angle_beta   90.00
_cell.angle_gamma   90.00
#
_symmetry.space_group_name_H-M   'P 1'
#
loop_
_entity.id
_entity.type
_entity.pdbx_description
1 polymer ?
#
loop_
_entity_poly.entity_id
_entity_poly.type
_entity_poly.pdbx_seq_one_letter_code
_entity_poly.pdbx_strand_id
1 'polypeptide(L)'
;METEQALQAMRRNSPSHSGWSYQRCVIKNVPDAQNDFSARTIDQDCQQYPYYAKKLESDFFGYKTADECTLDAGKKTASRIAYILIKRACDGLYP
;
A
#
# COMPACT_ATOMS: atom_id res chain seq x y z
N MET A 1 30.99 0.95 -12.69
CA MET A 1 30.69 -0.12 -11.71
C MET A 1 29.66 0.30 -10.65
N GLU A 2 29.17 1.55 -10.63
CA GLU A 2 28.19 2.03 -9.62
C GLU A 2 26.71 1.79 -9.99
N THR A 3 26.42 1.54 -11.27
CA THR A 3 25.04 1.41 -11.77
C THR A 3 24.40 0.06 -11.46
N GLU A 4 25.18 -1.04 -11.42
CA GLU A 4 24.64 -2.38 -11.16
C GLU A 4 24.24 -2.59 -9.69
N GLN A 5 24.96 -1.99 -8.74
CA GLN A 5 24.60 -2.08 -7.32
C GLN A 5 23.34 -1.29 -6.99
N ALA A 6 23.16 -0.10 -7.58
CA ALA A 6 21.93 0.68 -7.45
C ALA A 6 20.73 -0.05 -8.09
N LEU A 7 20.90 -0.66 -9.26
CA LEU A 7 19.88 -1.48 -9.90
C LEU A 7 19.56 -2.76 -9.11
N GLN A 8 20.55 -3.39 -8.46
CA GLN A 8 20.31 -4.54 -7.59
C GLN A 8 19.58 -4.15 -6.29
N ALA A 9 19.83 -2.98 -5.72
CA ALA A 9 19.07 -2.47 -4.57
C ALA A 9 17.60 -2.16 -4.96
N MET A 10 17.37 -1.61 -6.16
CA MET A 10 16.02 -1.40 -6.70
C MET A 10 15.31 -2.73 -7.06
N ARG A 11 16.06 -3.76 -7.49
CA ARG A 11 15.53 -5.11 -7.75
C ARG A 11 15.25 -5.92 -6.49
N ARG A 12 16.03 -5.78 -5.42
CA ARG A 12 15.72 -6.39 -4.11
C ARG A 12 14.46 -5.80 -3.46
N ASN A 13 14.12 -4.56 -3.82
CA ASN A 13 12.86 -3.90 -3.46
C ASN A 13 11.78 -4.00 -4.54
N SER A 14 12.01 -4.74 -5.62
CA SER A 14 10.98 -5.00 -6.64
C SER A 14 10.10 -6.14 -6.13
N PRO A 15 8.79 -5.92 -5.90
CA PRO A 15 7.92 -6.94 -5.35
C PRO A 15 7.45 -7.84 -6.51
N SER A 16 8.38 -8.63 -7.05
CA SER A 16 8.01 -9.75 -7.90
C SER A 16 7.48 -10.85 -6.98
N HIS A 17 6.15 -10.98 -6.96
CA HIS A 17 5.36 -12.08 -6.40
C HIS A 17 5.63 -12.44 -4.92
N SER A 18 4.67 -12.10 -4.05
CA SER A 18 4.51 -12.50 -2.61
C SER A 18 5.05 -11.58 -1.51
N GLY A 19 5.77 -10.49 -1.83
CA GLY A 19 6.25 -9.53 -0.82
C GLY A 19 5.18 -8.54 -0.36
N TRP A 20 5.02 -8.34 0.96
CA TRP A 20 4.23 -7.23 1.50
C TRP A 20 4.88 -5.89 1.12
N SER A 21 4.05 -4.92 0.73
CA SER A 21 4.45 -3.51 0.54
C SER A 21 3.75 -2.63 1.57
N TYR A 22 4.26 -1.42 1.76
CA TYR A 22 3.61 -0.42 2.62
C TYR A 22 2.12 -0.26 2.25
N GLN A 23 1.82 -0.07 0.96
CA GLN A 23 0.45 0.14 0.50
C GLN A 23 -0.44 -1.09 0.75
N ARG A 24 0.07 -2.31 0.50
CA ARG A 24 -0.67 -3.56 0.77
C ARG A 24 -0.90 -3.75 2.27
N CYS A 25 0.06 -3.34 3.10
CA CYS A 25 -0.09 -3.32 4.56
C CYS A 25 -1.20 -2.37 5.01
N VAL A 26 -1.21 -1.15 4.48
CA VAL A 26 -2.22 -0.14 4.79
C VAL A 26 -3.61 -0.62 4.42
N ILE A 27 -3.82 -1.06 3.17
CA ILE A 27 -5.15 -1.50 2.68
C ILE A 27 -5.67 -2.69 3.48
N LYS A 28 -4.79 -3.56 4.00
CA LYS A 28 -5.21 -4.74 4.75
C LYS A 28 -5.54 -4.45 6.22
N ASN A 29 -4.79 -3.57 6.88
CA ASN A 29 -4.88 -3.41 8.34
C ASN A 29 -5.57 -2.12 8.78
N VAL A 30 -5.43 -1.02 8.02
CA VAL A 30 -5.99 0.29 8.38
C VAL A 30 -7.53 0.36 8.33
N PRO A 31 -8.26 -0.40 7.48
CA PRO A 31 -9.73 -0.38 7.48
C PRO A 31 -10.39 -0.71 8.81
N ASP A 32 -9.74 -1.53 9.64
CA ASP A 32 -10.27 -1.95 10.95
C ASP A 32 -9.89 -0.97 12.08
N ALA A 33 -9.19 0.12 11.76
CA ALA A 33 -8.85 1.16 12.72
C ALA A 33 -10.11 1.84 13.26
N GLN A 34 -10.28 1.79 14.58
CA GLN A 34 -11.45 2.33 15.28
C GLN A 34 -11.39 3.86 15.44
N ASN A 35 -10.20 4.45 15.35
CA ASN A 35 -9.98 5.89 15.51
C ASN A 35 -8.70 6.35 14.81
N ASP A 36 -8.46 7.66 14.79
CA ASP A 36 -7.28 8.25 14.15
C ASP A 36 -5.96 7.81 14.80
N PHE A 37 -5.96 7.54 16.11
CA PHE A 37 -4.75 7.10 16.83
C PHE A 37 -4.32 5.70 16.38
N SER A 38 -5.25 4.74 16.42
CA SER A 38 -5.01 3.37 15.95
C SER A 38 -4.61 3.32 14.47
N ALA A 39 -5.21 4.16 13.62
CA ALA A 39 -4.81 4.28 12.22
C ALA A 39 -3.35 4.73 12.06
N ARG A 40 -2.87 5.67 12.88
CA ARG A 40 -1.48 6.13 12.87
C ARG A 40 -0.50 5.09 13.40
N THR A 41 -0.89 4.31 14.41
CA THR A 41 -0.06 3.21 14.90
C THR A 41 0.15 2.17 13.80
N ILE A 42 -0.93 1.76 13.13
CA ILE A 42 -0.87 0.81 12.01
C ILE A 42 -0.04 1.39 10.85
N ASP A 43 -0.20 2.68 10.55
CA ASP A 43 0.61 3.38 9.54
C ASP A 43 2.11 3.26 9.84
N GLN A 44 2.51 3.57 11.07
CA GLN A 44 3.91 3.44 11.53
C GLN A 44 4.42 2.01 11.40
N ASP A 45 3.62 1.02 11.81
CA ASP A 45 3.97 -0.39 11.66
C ASP A 45 4.14 -0.78 10.19
N CYS A 46 3.34 -0.20 9.28
CA CYS A 46 3.45 -0.47 7.85
C CYS A 46 4.70 0.16 7.21
N GLN A 47 5.34 1.16 7.83
CA GLN A 47 6.56 1.79 7.29
C GLN A 47 7.77 0.85 7.25
N GLN A 48 7.71 -0.29 7.95
CA GLN A 48 8.74 -1.33 7.85
C GLN A 48 8.80 -1.99 6.46
N TYR A 49 7.71 -1.92 5.69
CA TYR A 49 7.62 -2.51 4.37
C TYR A 49 8.10 -1.53 3.29
N PRO A 50 8.75 -2.02 2.23
CA PRO A 50 9.13 -1.16 1.11
C PRO A 50 7.89 -0.55 0.47
N TYR A 51 8.02 0.70 0.04
CA TYR A 51 7.03 1.33 -0.82
C TYR A 51 7.02 0.64 -2.17
N TYR A 52 5.85 0.18 -2.59
CA TYR A 52 5.67 -0.34 -3.94
C TYR A 52 5.93 0.80 -4.94
N ALA A 53 6.96 0.65 -5.76
CA ALA A 53 7.21 1.52 -6.90
C ALA A 53 6.62 0.83 -8.14
N LYS A 54 5.57 1.42 -8.71
CA LYS A 54 4.76 0.90 -9.81
C LYS A 54 5.63 0.30 -10.93
N LYS A 55 5.57 -1.01 -11.15
CA LYS A 55 5.59 -1.59 -12.50
C LYS A 55 4.22 -2.20 -12.71
N LEU A 56 3.45 -1.60 -13.64
CA LEU A 56 2.19 -2.13 -14.13
C LEU A 56 2.44 -3.49 -14.78
N GLU A 57 2.47 -4.55 -13.99
CA GLU A 57 1.95 -5.81 -14.47
C GLU A 57 0.64 -5.98 -13.73
N SER A 58 -0.43 -5.81 -14.49
CA SER A 58 -1.80 -6.08 -14.10
C SER A 58 -1.88 -7.49 -13.54
N ASP A 59 -1.65 -7.62 -12.23
CA ASP A 59 -2.08 -8.79 -11.48
C ASP A 59 -3.59 -8.89 -11.76
N PHE A 60 -4.01 -9.94 -12.46
CA PHE A 60 -5.40 -10.24 -12.83
C PHE A 60 -6.33 -10.42 -11.60
N PHE A 61 -5.80 -10.27 -10.38
CA PHE A 61 -6.46 -10.38 -9.09
C PHE A 61 -6.20 -9.10 -8.26
N GLY A 62 -7.16 -8.17 -8.29
CA GLY A 62 -7.13 -6.92 -7.52
C GLY A 62 -8.24 -5.96 -7.97
N TYR A 63 -8.34 -4.80 -7.30
CA TYR A 63 -9.23 -3.73 -7.74
C TYR A 63 -8.79 -3.19 -9.11
N LYS A 64 -9.76 -2.77 -9.94
CA LYS A 64 -9.49 -2.24 -11.28
C LYS A 64 -9.03 -0.79 -11.25
N THR A 65 -9.41 -0.06 -10.20
CA THR A 65 -9.10 1.37 -10.04
C THR A 65 -8.80 1.71 -8.58
N ALA A 66 -8.07 2.81 -8.37
CA ALA A 66 -7.83 3.33 -7.04
C ALA A 66 -9.13 3.72 -6.30
N ASP A 67 -10.14 4.20 -7.02
CA ASP A 67 -11.44 4.56 -6.44
C ASP A 67 -12.20 3.32 -5.95
N GLU A 68 -12.20 2.24 -6.72
CA GLU A 68 -12.82 0.96 -6.31
C GLU A 68 -12.16 0.43 -5.03
N CYS A 69 -10.83 0.44 -4.97
CA CYS A 69 -10.06 0.09 -3.78
C CYS A 69 -10.42 0.97 -2.58
N THR A 70 -10.47 2.29 -2.78
CA THR A 70 -10.74 3.26 -1.72
C THR A 70 -12.15 3.11 -1.17
N LEU A 71 -13.13 2.87 -2.03
CA LEU A 71 -14.53 2.68 -1.62
C LEU A 71 -14.70 1.39 -0.82
N ASP A 72 -14.09 0.28 -1.26
CA ASP A 72 -14.27 -1.01 -0.58
C ASP A 72 -13.53 -1.10 0.76
N ALA A 73 -12.30 -0.57 0.83
CA ALA A 73 -11.52 -0.52 2.06
C ALA A 73 -11.97 0.62 2.99
N GLY A 74 -12.25 1.80 2.45
CA GLY A 74 -12.60 3.01 3.20
C GLY A 74 -13.98 2.97 3.86
N LYS A 75 -14.94 2.20 3.34
CA LYS A 75 -16.28 2.06 3.95
C LYS A 75 -16.27 1.37 5.33
N LYS A 76 -15.20 0.66 5.67
CA LYS A 76 -15.08 -0.13 6.90
C LYS A 76 -14.60 0.69 8.09
N THR A 77 -13.97 1.83 7.85
CA THR A 77 -13.36 2.65 8.90
C THR A 77 -14.19 3.89 9.22
N ALA A 78 -14.33 4.20 10.50
CA ALA A 78 -14.89 5.46 10.99
C ALA A 78 -13.81 6.56 11.16
N SER A 79 -12.54 6.22 10.93
CA SER A 79 -11.39 7.10 11.12
C SER A 79 -11.10 7.92 9.86
N ARG A 80 -11.00 9.25 10.01
CA ARG A 80 -10.69 10.14 8.89
C ARG A 80 -9.26 9.92 8.41
N ILE A 81 -8.33 9.70 9.35
CA ILE A 81 -6.94 9.43 9.00
C ILE A 81 -6.83 8.08 8.28
N ALA A 82 -7.55 7.06 8.74
CA ALA A 82 -7.59 5.77 8.08
C ALA A 82 -8.03 5.89 6.62
N TYR A 83 -9.11 6.63 6.36
CA TYR A 83 -9.59 6.86 4.99
C TYR A 83 -8.52 7.52 4.10
N ILE A 84 -7.81 8.54 4.61
CA ILE A 84 -6.75 9.23 3.85
C ILE A 84 -5.59 8.28 3.53
N LEU A 85 -5.18 7.46 4.49
CA LEU A 85 -4.11 6.47 4.30
C LEU A 85 -4.50 5.42 3.26
N ILE A 86 -5.71 4.88 3.37
CA ILE A 86 -6.27 3.92 2.41
C ILE A 86 -6.28 4.53 1.00
N LYS A 87 -6.80 5.75 0.84
CA LYS A 87 -6.84 6.43 -0.46
C LYS A 87 -5.44 6.54 -1.08
N ARG A 88 -4.46 7.03 -0.33
CA ARG A 88 -3.06 7.16 -0.80
C ARG A 88 -2.44 5.81 -1.17
N ALA A 89 -2.72 4.77 -0.39
CA ALA A 89 -2.24 3.42 -0.68
C ALA A 89 -2.88 2.86 -1.97
N CYS A 90 -4.18 3.07 -2.16
CA CYS A 90 -4.90 2.68 -3.36
C CYS A 90 -4.39 3.43 -4.60
N ASP A 91 -4.21 4.76 -4.53
CA ASP A 91 -3.66 5.60 -5.60
C ASP A 91 -2.24 5.16 -6.01
N GLY A 92 -1.46 4.63 -5.05
CA GLY A 92 -0.12 4.10 -5.28
C GLY A 92 -0.08 2.72 -5.94
N LEU A 93 -1.11 1.89 -5.76
CA LEU A 93 -1.15 0.51 -6.27
C LEU A 93 -1.93 0.37 -7.57
N TYR A 94 -3.05 1.08 -7.68
CA TYR A 94 -4.01 0.91 -8.77
C TYR A 94 -3.93 2.09 -9.76
N PRO A 95 -4.35 1.89 -11.01
CA PRO A 95 -4.50 2.99 -11.96
C PRO A 95 -5.64 3.93 -11.56
#